data_AF-A0A1M2W7E1-F1
#
_entry.id   AF-A0A1M2W7E1-F1
#
_cell.length_a   1.000
_cell.length_b   1.000
_cell.length_c   1.000
_cell.angle_alpha   90.00
_cell.angle_beta   90.00
_cell.angle_gamma   90.00
#
_symmetry.space_group_name_H-M   'P 1'
#
loop_
_entity.id
_entity.type
_entity.pdbx_description
1 polymer ?
#
loop_
_entity_poly.entity_id
_entity_poly.type
_entity_poly.pdbx_seq_one_letter_code
_entity_poly.pdbx_strand_id
1 'polypeptide(L)'
;MSHNESSARPPLSPTHNRIRSEPTVPELVQTPDSFRDEFFTMVTSPLPYTGTNARGDVDEKGMFKSPQISHAGAESGMGEDKGPTGAAMAAWVKIAYYYDLAYHRLKQHWIIFCVLLLAGIVSCSLAIGWAFRLKTFNIADPDSINDSIVQLSANMVDVDPSGQEMTLDWVINYECESIGCPDVNVYFDSNTLRQDPTNSQAQSNVKPDPIFTINGGNVLAMRNNTDRRPSSLTFRTDVAISNANTHRTLQSYPYDKYDTQLVFFAEEVATNNSVSIAIVKTTGIAVGFNVQLQNTTDIKDNFGTVIKNIEVTRGPVVRLYAIFIVLVIWLVTLTFMTTCVLNVFFGKGISSGVLVLPMGTLFAFTQLRATLPGAPEGFGAVIDFMGLLPCLAILTFCSVLMTAIFLLRDPEHDIPRWHWTKPGEGRRGTTYTV
;
A
#
# COMPACT_ATOMS: atom_id res chain seq x y z
N MET A 1 43.63 55.31 -0.63
CA MET A 1 43.72 56.01 0.67
C MET A 1 42.39 56.70 0.91
N SER A 2 41.91 56.68 2.17
CA SER A 2 40.61 57.14 2.71
C SER A 2 39.42 56.17 2.62
N HIS A 3 39.31 55.35 3.67
CA HIS A 3 38.09 54.69 4.15
C HIS A 3 37.05 55.73 4.60
N ASN A 4 35.78 55.46 4.38
CA ASN A 4 34.67 56.18 5.01
C ASN A 4 33.68 55.14 5.57
N GLU A 5 33.75 54.92 6.89
CA GLU A 5 32.80 54.10 7.64
C GLU A 5 31.58 54.95 8.01
N SER A 6 30.40 54.59 7.50
CA SER A 6 29.13 55.11 8.01
C SER A 6 28.42 54.06 8.84
N SER A 7 28.49 54.23 10.16
CA SER A 7 27.75 53.47 11.18
C SER A 7 26.25 53.79 11.11
N ALA A 8 25.43 52.85 10.66
CA ALA A 8 23.97 52.91 10.73
C ALA A 8 23.44 52.08 11.91
N ARG A 9 22.66 52.72 12.79
CA ARG A 9 21.94 52.09 13.91
C ARG A 9 20.79 51.20 13.42
N PRO A 10 20.47 50.10 14.12
CA PRO A 10 19.27 49.32 13.81
C PRO A 10 18.00 49.99 14.37
N PRO A 11 16.84 49.85 13.69
CA PRO A 11 15.56 50.31 14.21
C PRO A 11 14.99 49.37 15.27
N LEU A 12 14.32 49.97 16.24
CA LEU A 12 13.61 49.35 17.36
C LEU A 12 12.43 48.49 16.89
N SER A 13 12.29 47.30 17.49
CA SER A 13 11.16 46.38 17.32
C SER A 13 9.82 47.01 17.77
N PRO A 14 8.72 46.76 17.05
CA PRO A 14 7.39 47.10 17.53
C PRO A 14 6.87 46.01 18.50
N THR A 15 6.38 46.48 19.64
CA THR A 15 5.66 45.73 20.67
C THR A 15 4.38 45.10 20.12
N HIS A 16 4.29 43.77 20.19
CA HIS A 16 3.08 43.00 19.90
C HIS A 16 2.06 43.16 21.03
N ASN A 17 0.99 43.92 20.80
CA ASN A 17 -0.23 43.86 21.61
C ASN A 17 -1.03 42.62 21.20
N ARG A 18 -1.06 41.63 22.09
CA ARG A 18 -1.83 40.38 21.96
C ARG A 18 -3.26 40.63 22.44
N ILE A 19 -4.15 41.00 21.53
CA ILE A 19 -5.60 40.97 21.77
C ILE A 19 -6.04 39.51 21.62
N ARG A 20 -6.55 38.94 22.72
CA ARG A 20 -7.07 37.58 22.83
C ARG A 20 -8.55 37.61 22.47
N SER A 21 -8.88 37.30 21.22
CA SER A 21 -10.24 36.97 20.80
C SER A 21 -10.41 35.45 20.87
N GLU A 22 -11.31 34.98 21.74
CA GLU A 22 -11.78 33.60 21.80
C GLU A 22 -12.53 33.27 20.49
N PRO A 23 -12.15 32.20 19.77
CA PRO A 23 -13.01 31.66 18.73
C PRO A 23 -14.00 30.68 19.35
N THR A 24 -15.28 31.00 19.22
CA THR A 24 -16.40 30.07 19.36
C THR A 24 -16.21 28.94 18.34
N VAL A 25 -15.84 27.75 18.83
CA VAL A 25 -15.69 26.54 18.02
C VAL A 25 -17.08 26.03 17.65
N PRO A 26 -17.44 25.93 16.35
CA PRO A 26 -18.64 25.22 15.95
C PRO A 26 -18.44 23.71 16.16
N GLU A 27 -19.48 23.11 16.72
CA GLU A 27 -19.61 21.69 17.04
C GLU A 27 -19.24 20.82 15.82
N LEU A 28 -18.14 20.08 15.96
CA LEU A 28 -17.62 19.18 14.93
C LEU A 28 -18.58 17.99 14.79
N VAL A 29 -19.30 17.93 13.67
CA VAL A 29 -20.08 16.75 13.28
C VAL A 29 -19.10 15.58 13.14
N GLN A 30 -19.09 14.70 14.14
CA GLN A 30 -18.37 13.42 14.11
C GLN A 30 -18.94 12.58 12.97
N THR A 31 -18.21 12.52 11.86
CA THR A 31 -18.41 11.49 10.86
C THR A 31 -17.86 10.18 11.41
N PRO A 32 -18.62 9.07 11.34
CA PRO A 32 -18.16 7.79 11.87
C PRO A 32 -16.93 7.30 11.11
N ASP A 33 -15.83 7.08 11.84
CA ASP A 33 -14.61 6.46 11.36
C ASP A 33 -14.87 4.99 10.97
N SER A 34 -15.33 4.77 9.73
CA SER A 34 -15.78 3.45 9.23
C SER A 34 -14.68 2.38 9.25
N PHE A 35 -13.41 2.77 9.40
CA PHE A 35 -12.29 1.83 9.43
C PHE A 35 -12.13 1.12 10.78
N ARG A 36 -12.56 1.76 11.88
CA ARG A 36 -12.52 1.13 13.22
C ARG A 36 -13.65 0.11 13.39
N ASP A 37 -14.80 0.38 12.77
CA ASP A 37 -15.98 -0.48 12.84
C ASP A 37 -15.88 -1.70 11.90
N GLU A 38 -15.22 -1.59 10.75
CA GLU A 38 -14.94 -2.75 9.87
C GLU A 38 -13.91 -3.72 10.46
N PHE A 39 -12.90 -3.22 11.20
CA PHE A 39 -11.88 -4.08 11.80
C PHE A 39 -12.41 -4.85 13.02
N PHE A 40 -13.33 -4.27 13.80
CA PHE A 40 -13.96 -4.99 14.92
C PHE A 40 -15.00 -6.02 14.45
N THR A 41 -15.75 -5.76 13.37
CA THR A 41 -16.75 -6.70 12.83
C THR A 41 -16.12 -7.95 12.19
N MET A 42 -14.91 -7.87 11.65
CA MET A 42 -14.16 -9.05 11.18
C MET A 42 -13.55 -9.90 12.31
N VAL A 43 -13.29 -9.31 13.49
CA VAL A 43 -12.64 -10.01 14.61
C VAL A 43 -13.66 -10.68 15.55
N THR A 44 -14.92 -10.24 15.54
CA THR A 44 -15.95 -10.76 16.47
C THR A 44 -17.04 -11.62 15.82
N SER A 45 -16.87 -12.10 14.59
CA SER A 45 -17.85 -13.03 13.98
C SER A 45 -17.67 -14.44 14.59
N PRO A 46 -18.65 -14.96 15.36
CA PRO A 46 -18.58 -16.35 15.81
C PRO A 46 -18.81 -17.26 14.61
N LEU A 47 -17.87 -18.19 14.39
CA LEU A 47 -17.97 -19.24 13.38
C LEU A 47 -19.33 -19.96 13.49
N PRO A 48 -20.10 -20.12 12.40
CA PRO A 48 -21.29 -20.94 12.41
C PRO A 48 -20.86 -22.41 12.40
N TYR A 49 -20.80 -23.02 13.57
CA TYR A 49 -20.72 -24.47 13.70
C TYR A 49 -22.11 -25.05 13.38
N THR A 50 -22.38 -25.28 12.11
CA THR A 50 -23.56 -26.05 11.68
C THR A 50 -23.31 -27.52 11.96
N GLY A 51 -23.94 -28.02 13.03
CA GLY A 51 -24.20 -29.45 13.19
C GLY A 51 -25.21 -29.89 12.14
N THR A 52 -24.82 -30.82 11.27
CA THR A 52 -25.75 -31.53 10.40
C THR A 52 -25.88 -32.97 10.87
N ASN A 53 -27.13 -33.30 11.20
CA ASN A 53 -27.63 -34.61 11.56
C ASN A 53 -27.30 -35.68 10.52
N ALA A 54 -27.12 -36.87 11.05
CA ALA A 54 -27.14 -38.14 10.36
C ALA A 54 -28.36 -38.30 9.43
N ARG A 55 -28.14 -38.85 8.23
CA ARG A 55 -28.81 -40.03 7.65
C ARG A 55 -28.34 -40.22 6.21
N GLY A 56 -27.82 -41.40 5.90
CA GLY A 56 -27.44 -41.77 4.53
C GLY A 56 -26.79 -43.15 4.50
N ASP A 57 -27.62 -44.19 4.50
CA ASP A 57 -27.29 -45.52 3.98
C ASP A 57 -26.70 -45.41 2.58
N VAL A 58 -25.50 -45.95 2.35
CA VAL A 58 -25.16 -46.66 1.11
C VAL A 58 -24.08 -47.68 1.45
N ASP A 59 -24.41 -48.95 1.24
CA ASP A 59 -23.48 -50.05 1.11
C ASP A 59 -23.68 -50.62 -0.31
N GLU A 60 -22.63 -50.62 -1.14
CA GLU A 60 -22.24 -51.78 -1.95
C GLU A 60 -20.99 -51.41 -2.78
N LYS A 61 -19.90 -52.12 -2.46
CA LYS A 61 -18.72 -52.38 -3.32
C LYS A 61 -17.70 -51.26 -3.47
N GLY A 62 -16.77 -51.23 -2.51
CA GLY A 62 -15.47 -50.60 -2.71
C GLY A 62 -14.52 -50.58 -1.53
N MET A 63 -14.59 -51.51 -0.57
CA MET A 63 -13.63 -51.56 0.55
C MET A 63 -12.55 -52.64 0.38
N PHE A 64 -11.30 -52.18 0.52
CA PHE A 64 -10.13 -52.97 0.87
C PHE A 64 -10.34 -53.63 2.24
N LYS A 65 -10.08 -54.95 2.32
CA LYS A 65 -10.12 -55.72 3.57
C LYS A 65 -9.08 -55.20 4.56
N SER A 66 -9.55 -54.76 5.73
CA SER A 66 -8.71 -54.55 6.92
C SER A 66 -8.36 -55.91 7.57
N PRO A 67 -7.21 -56.06 8.24
CA PRO A 67 -6.82 -57.33 8.84
C PRO A 67 -7.70 -57.65 10.04
N GLN A 68 -8.36 -58.83 10.02
CA GLN A 68 -9.03 -59.35 11.21
C GLN A 68 -7.98 -59.76 12.25
N ILE A 69 -7.94 -59.01 13.35
CA ILE A 69 -7.30 -59.42 14.59
C ILE A 69 -8.33 -60.26 15.34
N SER A 70 -8.06 -61.57 15.43
CA SER A 70 -8.86 -62.52 16.19
C SER A 70 -8.81 -62.19 17.68
N HIS A 71 -9.96 -61.83 18.24
CA HIS A 71 -10.18 -61.71 19.68
C HIS A 71 -10.42 -63.10 20.28
N ALA A 72 -9.53 -63.53 21.16
CA ALA A 72 -9.82 -64.57 22.15
C ALA A 72 -10.44 -63.90 23.38
N GLY A 73 -11.55 -64.45 23.85
CA GLY A 73 -12.37 -63.92 24.93
C GLY A 73 -11.75 -64.10 26.32
N ALA A 74 -12.01 -63.12 27.18
CA ALA A 74 -12.06 -63.29 28.62
C ALA A 74 -12.94 -62.17 29.19
N GLU A 75 -14.09 -62.54 29.75
CA GLU A 75 -14.95 -61.69 30.56
C GLU A 75 -14.24 -61.32 31.87
N SER A 76 -14.29 -60.05 32.25
CA SER A 76 -14.13 -59.61 33.63
C SER A 76 -14.61 -58.17 33.73
N GLY A 77 -15.78 -58.00 34.34
CA GLY A 77 -16.38 -56.69 34.59
C GLY A 77 -15.51 -55.82 35.48
N MET A 78 -15.30 -54.58 35.08
CA MET A 78 -14.88 -53.50 35.94
C MET A 78 -15.30 -52.18 35.28
N GLY A 79 -15.91 -51.29 36.07
CA GLY A 79 -16.59 -50.08 35.63
C GLY A 79 -15.79 -49.27 34.61
N GLU A 80 -16.35 -49.21 33.40
CA GLU A 80 -15.80 -48.51 32.25
C GLU A 80 -16.02 -47.01 32.44
N ASP A 81 -15.10 -46.36 33.14
CA ASP A 81 -15.00 -44.91 33.18
C ASP A 81 -14.58 -44.44 31.77
N LYS A 82 -15.58 -44.17 30.92
CA LYS A 82 -15.41 -43.66 29.55
C LYS A 82 -14.93 -42.21 29.61
N GLY A 83 -13.67 -42.05 30.01
CA GLY A 83 -12.99 -40.78 29.97
C GLY A 83 -12.92 -40.23 28.53
N PRO A 84 -13.05 -38.91 28.34
CA PRO A 84 -13.00 -38.24 27.03
C PRO A 84 -11.68 -38.40 26.26
N THR A 85 -10.73 -39.15 26.79
CA THR A 85 -9.40 -39.44 26.22
C THR A 85 -9.45 -40.41 25.03
N GLY A 86 -10.43 -41.32 24.95
CA GLY A 86 -10.52 -42.30 23.86
C GLY A 86 -10.84 -41.69 22.49
N ALA A 87 -11.75 -40.71 22.45
CA ALA A 87 -12.14 -40.04 21.21
C ALA A 87 -11.01 -39.15 20.66
N ALA A 88 -10.27 -38.47 21.54
CA ALA A 88 -9.12 -37.67 21.15
C ALA A 88 -7.99 -38.54 20.57
N MET A 89 -7.66 -39.67 21.20
CA MET A 89 -6.65 -40.59 20.64
C MET A 89 -7.06 -41.16 19.28
N ALA A 90 -8.32 -41.54 19.11
CA ALA A 90 -8.82 -42.04 17.83
C ALA A 90 -8.74 -40.97 16.72
N ALA A 91 -8.97 -39.69 17.05
CA ALA A 91 -8.79 -38.58 16.11
C ALA A 91 -7.30 -38.37 15.75
N TRP A 92 -6.40 -38.41 16.74
CA TRP A 92 -4.96 -38.27 16.52
C TRP A 92 -4.38 -39.36 15.63
N VAL A 93 -4.79 -40.63 15.83
CA VAL A 93 -4.32 -41.75 14.99
C VAL A 93 -4.77 -41.58 13.55
N LYS A 94 -6.00 -41.10 13.31
CA LYS A 94 -6.49 -40.80 11.96
C LYS A 94 -5.67 -39.67 11.33
N ILE A 95 -5.40 -38.59 12.05
CA ILE A 95 -4.59 -37.46 11.56
C ILE A 95 -3.17 -37.91 11.22
N ALA A 96 -2.53 -38.68 12.10
CA ALA A 96 -1.19 -39.22 11.86
C ALA A 96 -1.14 -40.12 10.62
N TYR A 97 -2.15 -40.98 10.44
CA TYR A 97 -2.26 -41.84 9.26
C TYR A 97 -2.43 -41.03 7.96
N TYR A 98 -3.31 -40.02 7.95
CA TYR A 98 -3.46 -39.14 6.78
C TYR A 98 -2.20 -38.32 6.49
N TYR A 99 -1.50 -37.87 7.52
CA TYR A 99 -0.23 -37.16 7.37
C TYR A 99 0.84 -38.05 6.74
N ASP A 100 1.00 -39.28 7.22
CA ASP A 100 2.02 -40.21 6.70
C ASP A 100 1.71 -40.62 5.25
N LEU A 101 0.43 -40.88 4.94
CA LEU A 101 -0.02 -41.14 3.57
C LEU A 101 0.22 -39.93 2.64
N ALA A 102 -0.10 -38.72 3.11
CA ALA A 102 0.14 -37.49 2.36
C ALA A 102 1.65 -37.25 2.16
N TYR A 103 2.46 -37.47 3.18
CA TYR A 103 3.92 -37.35 3.12
C TYR A 103 4.53 -38.36 2.15
N HIS A 104 4.11 -39.62 2.17
CA HIS A 104 4.61 -40.63 1.23
C HIS A 104 4.24 -40.30 -0.22
N ARG A 105 3.00 -39.84 -0.46
CA ARG A 105 2.58 -39.36 -1.80
C ARG A 105 3.34 -38.12 -2.23
N LEU A 106 3.53 -37.16 -1.32
CA LEU A 106 4.30 -35.94 -1.58
C LEU A 106 5.75 -36.29 -1.93
N LYS A 107 6.36 -37.22 -1.20
CA LYS A 107 7.72 -37.72 -1.46
C LYS A 107 7.82 -38.42 -2.81
N GLN A 108 6.82 -39.23 -3.19
CA GLN A 108 6.81 -39.93 -4.47
C GLN A 108 6.59 -38.98 -5.67
N HIS A 109 5.80 -37.92 -5.48
CA HIS A 109 5.40 -36.99 -6.55
C HIS A 109 5.90 -35.56 -6.32
N TRP A 110 7.01 -35.38 -5.60
CA TRP A 110 7.47 -34.06 -5.19
C TRP A 110 7.72 -33.13 -6.38
N ILE A 111 8.23 -33.65 -7.50
CA ILE A 111 8.44 -32.88 -8.74
C ILE A 111 7.10 -32.35 -9.29
N ILE A 112 6.09 -33.21 -9.40
CA ILE A 112 4.76 -32.83 -9.92
C ILE A 112 4.14 -31.79 -8.98
N PHE A 113 4.25 -31.99 -7.67
CA PHE A 113 3.78 -31.04 -6.67
C PHE A 113 4.47 -29.68 -6.82
N CYS A 114 5.80 -29.64 -6.96
CA CYS A 114 6.54 -28.41 -7.20
C CYS A 114 6.13 -27.72 -8.50
N VAL A 115 5.94 -28.46 -9.59
CA VAL A 115 5.49 -27.91 -10.88
C VAL A 115 4.08 -27.31 -10.75
N LEU A 116 3.14 -28.01 -10.12
CA LEU A 116 1.78 -27.51 -9.90
C LEU A 116 1.76 -26.29 -8.97
N LEU A 117 2.58 -26.29 -7.92
CA LEU A 117 2.72 -25.16 -7.01
C LEU A 117 3.26 -23.94 -7.75
N LEU A 118 4.31 -24.09 -8.56
CA LEU A 118 4.87 -23.01 -9.37
C LEU A 118 3.86 -22.50 -10.41
N ALA A 119 3.18 -23.40 -11.12
CA ALA A 119 2.14 -23.02 -12.07
C ALA A 119 0.98 -22.28 -11.38
N GLY A 120 0.59 -22.71 -10.18
CA GLY A 120 -0.40 -22.05 -9.35
C GLY A 120 0.03 -20.66 -8.92
N ILE A 121 1.26 -20.50 -8.41
CA ILE A 121 1.83 -19.20 -8.01
C ILE A 121 1.84 -18.24 -9.22
N VAL A 122 2.32 -18.70 -10.38
CA VAL A 122 2.36 -17.88 -11.60
C VAL A 122 0.94 -17.48 -12.03
N SER A 123 0.00 -18.43 -12.08
CA SER A 123 -1.39 -18.15 -12.47
C SER A 123 -2.09 -17.19 -11.53
N CYS A 124 -1.93 -17.38 -10.20
CA CYS A 124 -2.44 -16.48 -9.19
C CYS A 124 -1.81 -15.09 -9.30
N SER A 125 -0.50 -14.99 -9.54
CA SER A 125 0.17 -13.69 -9.69
C SER A 125 -0.37 -12.90 -10.90
N LEU A 126 -0.64 -13.57 -12.02
CA LEU A 126 -1.25 -12.96 -13.20
C LEU A 126 -2.70 -12.53 -12.93
N ALA A 127 -3.49 -13.38 -12.27
CA ALA A 127 -4.88 -13.06 -11.92
C ALA A 127 -4.97 -11.87 -10.95
N ILE A 128 -4.10 -11.84 -9.93
CA ILE A 128 -3.97 -10.72 -8.99
C ILE A 128 -3.54 -9.46 -9.73
N GLY A 129 -2.49 -9.53 -10.57
CA GLY A 129 -2.02 -8.39 -11.35
C GLY A 129 -3.09 -7.81 -12.27
N TRP A 130 -3.92 -8.67 -12.87
CA TRP A 130 -5.03 -8.25 -13.71
C TRP A 130 -6.19 -7.63 -12.89
N ALA A 131 -6.58 -8.27 -11.79
CA ALA A 131 -7.69 -7.82 -10.95
C ALA A 131 -7.41 -6.46 -10.28
N PHE A 132 -6.15 -6.22 -9.91
CA PHE A 132 -5.72 -4.97 -9.29
C PHE A 132 -5.20 -3.93 -10.29
N ARG A 133 -5.38 -4.14 -11.61
CA ARG A 133 -5.01 -3.15 -12.61
C ARG A 133 -5.67 -1.81 -12.27
N LEU A 134 -4.86 -0.75 -12.25
CA LEU A 134 -5.34 0.61 -12.02
C LEU A 134 -6.42 0.92 -13.06
N LYS A 135 -7.56 1.40 -12.55
CA LYS A 135 -8.64 1.89 -13.40
C LYS A 135 -8.30 3.30 -13.85
N THR A 136 -8.80 3.68 -15.02
CA THR A 136 -8.71 5.07 -15.46
C THR A 136 -9.45 5.96 -14.48
N PHE A 137 -8.85 7.12 -14.23
CA PHE A 137 -9.46 8.23 -13.53
C PHE A 137 -10.82 8.55 -14.14
N ASN A 138 -11.90 8.49 -13.35
CA ASN A 138 -13.26 8.79 -13.79
C ASN A 138 -13.85 9.95 -12.97
N ILE A 139 -13.71 11.17 -13.48
CA ILE A 139 -14.28 12.40 -12.94
C ILE A 139 -15.32 13.00 -13.89
N ALA A 140 -15.54 12.36 -15.04
CA ALA A 140 -16.52 12.80 -16.00
C ALA A 140 -17.90 12.94 -15.34
N ASP A 141 -18.52 14.09 -15.53
CA ASP A 141 -19.91 14.33 -15.17
C ASP A 141 -20.77 14.00 -16.40
N PRO A 142 -21.33 12.78 -16.48
CA PRO A 142 -22.00 12.31 -17.69
C PRO A 142 -23.23 13.16 -18.04
N ASP A 143 -23.85 13.79 -17.05
CA ASP A 143 -25.07 14.58 -17.24
C ASP A 143 -24.76 15.97 -17.82
N SER A 144 -23.52 16.45 -17.65
CA SER A 144 -23.07 17.78 -18.10
C SER A 144 -22.69 17.87 -19.59
N ILE A 145 -22.62 16.74 -20.30
CA ILE A 145 -22.09 16.67 -21.67
C ILE A 145 -22.90 17.55 -22.64
N ASN A 146 -24.23 17.53 -22.54
CA ASN A 146 -25.09 18.22 -23.50
C ASN A 146 -25.32 19.71 -23.16
N ASP A 147 -25.00 20.13 -21.93
CA ASP A 147 -25.31 21.48 -21.43
C ASP A 147 -24.07 22.40 -21.42
N SER A 148 -22.88 21.85 -21.65
CA SER A 148 -21.61 22.59 -21.60
C SER A 148 -21.12 22.99 -22.99
N ILE A 149 -20.92 24.30 -23.19
CA ILE A 149 -20.35 24.87 -24.42
C ILE A 149 -18.83 24.57 -24.46
N VAL A 150 -18.15 24.70 -23.32
CA VAL A 150 -16.74 24.34 -23.17
C VAL A 150 -16.63 22.98 -22.47
N GLN A 151 -16.21 21.98 -23.22
CA GLN A 151 -16.04 20.62 -22.71
C GLN A 151 -14.56 20.33 -22.50
N LEU A 152 -14.17 20.02 -21.26
CA LEU A 152 -12.82 19.65 -20.90
C LEU A 152 -12.68 18.13 -20.86
N SER A 153 -11.66 17.62 -21.54
CA SER A 153 -11.17 16.25 -21.37
C SER A 153 -9.86 16.30 -20.60
N ALA A 154 -9.84 15.77 -19.37
CA ALA A 154 -8.64 15.74 -18.53
C ALA A 154 -7.90 14.42 -18.70
N ASN A 155 -6.61 14.46 -19.00
CA ASN A 155 -5.73 13.31 -19.07
C ASN A 155 -4.68 13.41 -17.96
N MET A 156 -4.77 12.54 -16.96
CA MET A 156 -3.82 12.52 -15.86
C MET A 156 -2.48 11.94 -16.32
N VAL A 157 -1.41 12.73 -16.14
CA VAL A 157 -0.05 12.40 -16.60
C VAL A 157 0.77 11.84 -15.44
N ASP A 158 0.84 12.57 -14.33
CA ASP A 158 1.71 12.24 -13.21
C ASP A 158 1.16 12.77 -11.87
N VAL A 159 1.65 12.19 -10.77
CA VAL A 159 1.38 12.61 -9.40
C VAL A 159 2.71 12.58 -8.64
N ASP A 160 3.19 13.76 -8.22
CA ASP A 160 4.37 13.89 -7.36
C ASP A 160 3.96 14.29 -5.93
N PRO A 161 3.94 13.35 -4.98
CA PRO A 161 3.65 13.66 -3.57
C PRO A 161 4.77 14.45 -2.89
N SER A 162 5.99 14.45 -3.41
CA SER A 162 7.13 15.17 -2.84
C SER A 162 7.05 16.66 -3.19
N GLY A 163 6.79 16.98 -4.45
CA GLY A 163 6.45 18.32 -4.93
C GLY A 163 5.04 18.79 -4.55
N GLN A 164 4.21 17.89 -4.01
CA GLN A 164 2.80 18.15 -3.71
C GLN A 164 2.05 18.69 -4.93
N GLU A 165 2.21 18.00 -6.05
CA GLU A 165 1.59 18.35 -7.33
C GLU A 165 1.06 17.14 -8.12
N MET A 166 0.10 17.42 -8.99
CA MET A 166 -0.49 16.48 -9.94
C MET A 166 -0.58 17.15 -11.31
N THR A 167 0.00 16.52 -12.33
CA THR A 167 0.03 17.06 -13.68
C THR A 167 -1.14 16.54 -14.51
N LEU A 168 -1.91 17.47 -15.07
CA LEU A 168 -3.05 17.20 -15.95
C LEU A 168 -2.82 17.80 -17.34
N ASP A 169 -3.03 16.99 -18.37
CA ASP A 169 -3.18 17.44 -19.75
C ASP A 169 -4.65 17.66 -20.06
N TRP A 170 -4.98 18.81 -20.61
CA TRP A 170 -6.34 19.18 -20.98
C TRP A 170 -6.50 19.17 -22.49
N VAL A 171 -7.60 18.61 -22.95
CA VAL A 171 -8.07 18.73 -24.33
C VAL A 171 -9.43 19.39 -24.29
N ILE A 172 -9.57 20.54 -24.94
CA ILE A 172 -10.83 21.28 -25.00
C ILE A 172 -11.59 20.85 -26.26
N ASN A 173 -12.83 20.43 -26.08
CA ASN A 173 -13.84 20.38 -27.14
C ASN A 173 -14.76 21.59 -26.96
N TYR A 174 -14.94 22.39 -28.00
CA TYR A 174 -15.72 23.63 -27.94
C TYR A 174 -16.94 23.54 -28.85
N GLU A 175 -18.13 23.43 -28.25
CA GLU A 175 -19.40 23.28 -28.93
C GLU A 175 -20.10 24.63 -29.06
N CYS A 176 -19.90 25.29 -30.20
CA CYS A 176 -20.61 26.51 -30.59
C CYS A 176 -21.43 26.30 -31.87
N GLU A 177 -22.46 27.12 -32.05
CA GLU A 177 -23.24 27.19 -33.29
C GLU A 177 -22.42 27.76 -34.45
N SER A 178 -22.83 27.47 -35.69
CA SER A 178 -22.11 27.87 -36.90
C SER A 178 -22.13 29.38 -37.17
N ILE A 179 -23.05 30.11 -36.54
CA ILE A 179 -23.21 31.56 -36.69
C ILE A 179 -22.98 32.20 -35.32
N GLY A 180 -21.80 32.80 -35.13
CA GLY A 180 -21.46 33.51 -33.88
C GLY A 180 -20.84 32.61 -32.82
N CYS A 181 -19.68 32.04 -33.13
CA CYS A 181 -18.86 31.31 -32.16
C CYS A 181 -17.98 32.33 -31.41
N PRO A 182 -18.32 32.73 -30.17
CA PRO A 182 -17.61 33.79 -29.49
C PRO A 182 -16.23 33.33 -29.03
N ASP A 183 -15.33 34.29 -28.80
CA ASP A 183 -14.05 34.00 -28.15
C ASP A 183 -14.29 33.81 -26.65
N VAL A 184 -13.68 32.77 -26.07
CA VAL A 184 -13.91 32.37 -24.68
C VAL A 184 -12.57 32.24 -23.95
N ASN A 185 -12.49 32.87 -22.77
CA ASN A 185 -11.39 32.73 -21.85
C ASN A 185 -11.70 31.65 -20.82
N VAL A 186 -10.78 30.71 -20.64
CA VAL A 186 -10.84 29.66 -19.63
C VAL A 186 -9.93 30.06 -18.46
N TYR A 187 -10.47 30.01 -17.25
CA TYR A 187 -9.78 30.39 -16.02
C TYR A 187 -9.71 29.20 -15.08
N PHE A 188 -8.58 29.10 -14.37
CA PHE A 188 -8.36 28.17 -13.26
C PHE A 188 -7.92 28.97 -12.05
N ASP A 189 -8.33 28.57 -10.85
CA ASP A 189 -7.88 29.24 -9.63
C ASP A 189 -6.37 29.08 -9.45
N SER A 190 -5.65 30.21 -9.52
CA SER A 190 -4.20 30.27 -9.38
C SER A 190 -3.66 29.72 -8.05
N ASN A 191 -4.49 29.66 -7.00
CA ASN A 191 -4.09 29.10 -5.70
C ASN A 191 -4.12 27.56 -5.69
N THR A 192 -4.90 26.96 -6.59
CA THR A 192 -4.97 25.50 -6.79
C THR A 192 -3.90 25.00 -7.77
N LEU A 193 -3.23 25.90 -8.48
CA LEU A 193 -2.16 25.58 -9.41
C LEU A 193 -0.79 25.77 -8.74
N ARG A 194 0.15 24.88 -9.05
CA ARG A 194 1.56 25.09 -8.73
C ARG A 194 2.15 26.02 -9.78
N GLN A 195 2.71 27.11 -9.30
CA GLN A 195 3.45 28.03 -10.16
C GLN A 195 4.89 27.54 -10.29
N ASP A 196 5.46 27.71 -11.47
CA ASP A 196 6.89 27.53 -11.67
C ASP A 196 7.64 28.42 -10.66
N PRO A 197 8.59 27.87 -9.87
CA PRO A 197 9.34 28.62 -8.87
C PRO A 197 10.07 29.85 -9.44
N THR A 198 10.24 29.94 -10.76
CA THR A 198 10.81 31.11 -11.44
C THR A 198 9.85 32.30 -11.52
N ASN A 199 8.54 32.09 -11.38
CA ASN A 199 7.55 33.14 -11.47
C ASN A 199 7.21 33.69 -10.08
N SER A 200 7.73 34.88 -9.76
CA SER A 200 7.65 35.47 -8.42
C SER A 200 6.30 36.14 -8.10
N GLN A 201 5.22 35.78 -8.79
CA GLN A 201 3.91 36.35 -8.48
C GLN A 201 3.43 35.81 -7.13
N ALA A 202 3.12 36.72 -6.21
CA ALA A 202 2.54 36.34 -4.93
C ALA A 202 1.15 35.75 -5.16
N GLN A 203 0.83 34.68 -4.43
CA GLN A 203 -0.53 34.13 -4.39
C GLN A 203 -1.53 35.23 -4.01
N SER A 204 -2.63 35.29 -4.74
CA SER A 204 -3.63 36.35 -4.64
C SER A 204 -5.02 35.76 -4.77
N ASN A 205 -5.99 36.42 -4.15
CA ASN A 205 -7.42 36.14 -4.32
C ASN A 205 -8.05 36.96 -5.46
N VAL A 206 -7.24 37.71 -6.20
CA VAL A 206 -7.68 38.43 -7.41
C VAL A 206 -7.95 37.42 -8.51
N LYS A 207 -8.96 37.69 -9.34
CA LYS A 207 -9.27 36.90 -10.53
C LYS A 207 -7.98 36.69 -11.36
N PRO A 208 -7.61 35.44 -11.65
CA PRO A 208 -6.39 35.15 -12.40
C PRO A 208 -6.54 35.53 -13.86
N ASP A 209 -5.41 35.68 -14.55
CA ASP A 209 -5.37 35.76 -16.00
C ASP A 209 -5.87 34.44 -16.62
N PRO A 210 -6.46 34.47 -17.83
CA PRO A 210 -6.94 33.26 -18.47
C PRO A 210 -5.77 32.31 -18.76
N ILE A 211 -5.93 31.04 -18.39
CA ILE A 211 -4.91 30.02 -18.66
C ILE A 211 -4.92 29.60 -20.13
N PHE A 212 -6.08 29.73 -20.79
CA PHE A 212 -6.26 29.40 -22.18
C PHE A 212 -7.35 30.28 -22.79
N THR A 213 -7.09 30.84 -23.97
CA THR A 213 -8.07 31.60 -24.75
C THR A 213 -8.47 30.81 -25.99
N ILE A 214 -9.76 30.50 -26.10
CA ILE A 214 -10.36 29.82 -27.23
C ILE A 214 -10.78 30.90 -28.23
N ASN A 215 -10.19 30.90 -29.42
CA ASN A 215 -10.65 31.74 -30.52
C ASN A 215 -11.73 31.00 -31.31
N GLY A 216 -12.99 31.44 -31.18
CA GLY A 216 -14.14 30.78 -31.77
C GLY A 216 -14.09 30.75 -33.30
N GLY A 217 -13.58 31.81 -33.93
CA GLY A 217 -13.36 31.87 -35.38
C GLY A 217 -12.40 30.80 -35.88
N ASN A 218 -11.30 30.58 -35.15
CA ASN A 218 -10.32 29.53 -35.47
C ASN A 218 -10.91 28.12 -35.28
N VAL A 219 -11.70 27.90 -34.22
CA VAL A 219 -12.38 26.61 -34.00
C VAL A 219 -13.36 26.31 -35.13
N LEU A 220 -14.15 27.30 -35.55
CA LEU A 220 -15.07 27.16 -36.66
C LEU A 220 -14.34 26.87 -37.99
N ALA A 221 -13.21 27.55 -38.23
CA ALA A 221 -12.38 27.32 -39.41
C ALA A 221 -11.79 25.89 -39.44
N MET A 222 -11.33 25.39 -38.29
CA MET A 222 -10.87 24.00 -38.16
C MET A 222 -11.99 23.00 -38.40
N ARG A 223 -13.16 23.20 -37.78
CA ARG A 223 -14.33 22.31 -37.93
C ARG A 223 -14.81 22.25 -39.38
N ASN A 224 -14.84 23.39 -40.07
CA ASN A 224 -15.24 23.48 -41.47
C ASN A 224 -14.14 23.08 -42.45
N ASN A 225 -12.96 22.66 -41.97
CA ASN A 225 -11.78 22.34 -42.77
C ASN A 225 -11.33 23.49 -43.70
N THR A 226 -11.64 24.75 -43.37
CA THR A 226 -11.21 25.90 -44.15
C THR A 226 -9.80 26.34 -43.79
N ASP A 227 -9.42 26.24 -42.51
CA ASP A 227 -8.06 26.50 -42.03
C ASP A 227 -7.63 25.49 -40.96
N ARG A 228 -6.46 24.87 -41.15
CA ARG A 228 -5.84 23.90 -40.23
C ARG A 228 -4.56 24.41 -39.56
N ARG A 229 -4.21 25.69 -39.78
CA ARG A 229 -3.08 26.36 -39.13
C ARG A 229 -3.28 26.73 -37.66
N PRO A 230 -4.52 26.85 -37.11
CA PRO A 230 -4.68 27.14 -35.69
C PRO A 230 -4.01 26.09 -34.79
N SER A 231 -3.54 26.54 -33.62
CA SER A 231 -2.93 25.67 -32.60
C SER A 231 -3.93 24.67 -32.03
N SER A 232 -3.42 23.56 -31.49
CA SER A 232 -4.25 22.57 -30.82
C SER A 232 -4.92 23.15 -29.57
N LEU A 233 -6.16 22.71 -29.31
CA LEU A 233 -6.94 23.08 -28.13
C LEU A 233 -6.49 22.26 -26.92
N THR A 234 -5.20 22.33 -26.59
CA THR A 234 -4.57 21.52 -25.56
C THR A 234 -3.63 22.35 -24.71
N PHE A 235 -3.68 22.16 -23.40
CA PHE A 235 -2.77 22.81 -22.46
C PHE A 235 -2.49 21.89 -21.27
N ARG A 236 -1.46 22.19 -20.49
CA ARG A 236 -1.04 21.42 -19.32
C ARG A 236 -1.12 22.29 -18.08
N THR A 237 -1.51 21.69 -16.96
CA THR A 237 -1.52 22.33 -15.64
C THR A 237 -0.91 21.43 -14.58
N ASP A 238 -0.14 22.02 -13.68
CA ASP A 238 0.31 21.37 -12.45
C ASP A 238 -0.58 21.83 -11.30
N VAL A 239 -1.33 20.89 -10.74
CA VAL A 239 -2.35 21.13 -9.72
C VAL A 239 -1.78 20.80 -8.36
N ALA A 240 -1.90 21.72 -7.41
CA ALA A 240 -1.46 21.51 -6.04
C ALA A 240 -2.29 20.41 -5.36
N ILE A 241 -1.63 19.40 -4.82
CA ILE A 241 -2.25 18.42 -3.90
C ILE A 241 -1.87 18.78 -2.47
N SER A 242 -2.75 18.49 -1.51
CA SER A 242 -2.55 18.82 -0.10
C SER A 242 -2.95 17.66 0.79
N ASN A 243 -2.26 17.51 1.91
CA ASN A 243 -2.57 16.56 2.97
C ASN A 243 -3.22 17.22 4.19
N ALA A 244 -3.57 18.52 4.09
CA ALA A 244 -4.10 19.29 5.22
C ALA A 244 -5.38 18.68 5.79
N ASN A 245 -6.29 18.22 4.92
CA ASN A 245 -7.58 17.65 5.31
C ASN A 245 -7.50 16.16 5.66
N THR A 246 -6.50 15.46 5.11
CA THR A 246 -6.38 13.99 5.24
C THR A 246 -5.56 13.59 6.45
N HIS A 247 -4.66 14.49 6.91
CA HIS A 247 -3.63 14.24 7.92
C HIS A 247 -2.69 13.07 7.59
N ARG A 248 -2.66 12.61 6.33
CA ARG A 248 -1.84 11.48 5.88
C ARG A 248 -0.77 12.00 4.95
N THR A 249 0.43 12.14 5.48
CA THR A 249 1.59 12.66 4.75
C THR A 249 2.28 11.54 3.97
N LEU A 250 3.33 11.88 3.22
CA LEU A 250 4.23 10.91 2.60
C LEU A 250 4.85 9.92 3.61
N GLN A 251 4.95 10.28 4.89
CA GLN A 251 5.40 9.36 5.95
C GLN A 251 4.39 8.23 6.20
N SER A 252 3.11 8.39 5.86
CA SER A 252 2.08 7.36 6.00
C SER A 252 2.13 6.28 4.91
N TYR A 253 3.13 6.27 4.03
CA TYR A 253 3.29 5.28 2.97
C TYR A 253 3.13 3.83 3.48
N PRO A 254 2.37 2.96 2.79
CA PRO A 254 1.71 3.15 1.49
C PRO A 254 0.25 3.66 1.58
N TYR A 255 -0.16 4.17 2.73
CA TYR A 255 -1.52 4.64 3.01
C TYR A 255 -1.63 6.16 3.02
N ASP A 256 -0.66 6.85 2.42
CA ASP A 256 -0.72 8.27 2.16
C ASP A 256 -1.95 8.61 1.29
N LYS A 257 -2.52 9.79 1.57
CA LYS A 257 -3.77 10.28 1.00
C LYS A 257 -3.66 11.79 0.88
N TYR A 258 -3.97 12.30 -0.31
CA TYR A 258 -3.95 13.73 -0.60
C TYR A 258 -5.30 14.12 -1.18
N ASP A 259 -5.70 15.35 -0.91
CA ASP A 259 -6.88 15.96 -1.49
C ASP A 259 -6.43 17.14 -2.35
N THR A 260 -7.13 17.37 -3.44
CA THR A 260 -6.97 18.56 -4.27
C THR A 260 -8.32 19.06 -4.72
N GLN A 261 -8.39 20.36 -5.01
CA GLN A 261 -9.59 21.02 -5.46
C GLN A 261 -9.29 21.66 -6.80
N LEU A 262 -10.09 21.34 -7.81
CA LEU A 262 -10.10 22.04 -9.08
C LEU A 262 -11.22 23.07 -9.07
N VAL A 263 -10.86 24.33 -9.31
CA VAL A 263 -11.81 25.42 -9.48
C VAL A 263 -11.55 26.05 -10.84
N PHE A 264 -12.53 26.00 -11.73
CA PHE A 264 -12.42 26.56 -13.07
C PHE A 264 -13.76 27.11 -13.55
N PHE A 265 -13.69 28.08 -14.45
CA PHE A 265 -14.82 28.72 -15.08
C PHE A 265 -14.43 29.25 -16.46
N ALA A 266 -15.41 29.62 -17.27
CA ALA A 266 -15.18 30.21 -18.58
C ALA A 266 -16.03 31.46 -18.76
N GLU A 267 -15.50 32.43 -19.51
CA GLU A 267 -16.22 33.67 -19.83
C GLU A 267 -15.99 34.08 -21.27
N GLU A 268 -16.99 34.70 -21.87
CA GLU A 268 -16.87 35.31 -23.19
C GLU A 268 -15.99 36.57 -23.14
N VAL A 269 -15.04 36.69 -24.08
CA VAL A 269 -14.07 37.80 -24.13
C VAL A 269 -14.74 39.15 -24.35
N ALA A 270 -15.81 39.19 -25.16
CA ALA A 270 -16.47 40.44 -25.54
C ALA A 270 -17.38 41.00 -24.43
N THR A 271 -18.06 40.12 -23.68
CA THR A 271 -19.12 40.50 -22.74
C THR A 271 -18.76 40.25 -21.27
N ASN A 272 -17.74 39.44 -20.99
CA ASN A 272 -17.44 38.88 -19.68
C ASN A 272 -18.61 38.08 -19.06
N ASN A 273 -19.54 37.60 -19.88
CA ASN A 273 -20.60 36.71 -19.41
C ASN A 273 -20.05 35.30 -19.20
N SER A 274 -20.49 34.63 -18.14
CA SER A 274 -20.12 33.24 -17.85
C SER A 274 -20.61 32.28 -18.95
N VAL A 275 -19.74 31.37 -19.36
CA VAL A 275 -20.01 30.32 -20.33
C VAL A 275 -19.98 28.97 -19.62
N SER A 276 -20.92 28.07 -19.94
CA SER A 276 -20.97 26.76 -19.31
C SER A 276 -19.72 25.94 -19.67
N ILE A 277 -19.03 25.45 -18.64
CA ILE A 277 -17.85 24.60 -18.75
C ILE A 277 -18.05 23.33 -17.94
N ALA A 278 -17.58 22.18 -18.44
CA ALA A 278 -17.64 20.93 -17.70
C ALA A 278 -16.51 19.96 -18.07
N ILE A 279 -16.23 19.00 -17.18
CA ILE A 279 -15.31 17.89 -17.47
C ILE A 279 -16.14 16.72 -18.01
N VAL A 280 -16.08 16.51 -19.32
CA VAL A 280 -16.89 15.49 -20.00
C VAL A 280 -16.21 14.14 -20.09
N LYS A 281 -14.89 14.12 -20.00
CA LYS A 281 -14.10 12.91 -20.16
C LYS A 281 -12.85 13.00 -19.32
N THR A 282 -12.51 11.90 -18.67
CA THR A 282 -11.22 11.78 -18.00
C THR A 282 -10.51 10.51 -18.44
N THR A 283 -9.23 10.65 -18.72
CA THR A 283 -8.34 9.56 -19.14
C THR A 283 -7.02 9.64 -18.38
N GLY A 284 -6.10 8.73 -18.69
CA GLY A 284 -4.78 8.73 -18.08
C GLY A 284 -4.72 7.89 -16.80
N ILE A 285 -3.49 7.52 -16.45
CA ILE A 285 -3.14 6.70 -15.28
C ILE A 285 -1.81 7.24 -14.75
N ALA A 286 -1.83 7.82 -13.56
CA ALA A 286 -0.62 8.12 -12.81
C ALA A 286 -0.10 6.83 -12.20
N VAL A 287 1.12 6.43 -12.57
CA VAL A 287 1.68 5.14 -12.18
C VAL A 287 1.78 5.06 -10.66
N GLY A 288 1.16 4.05 -10.07
CA GLY A 288 1.20 3.82 -8.62
C GLY A 288 0.18 4.61 -7.80
N PHE A 289 -0.65 5.44 -8.44
CA PHE A 289 -1.72 6.19 -7.79
C PHE A 289 -3.11 5.79 -8.31
N ASN A 290 -4.09 5.94 -7.44
CA ASN A 290 -5.50 5.81 -7.71
C ASN A 290 -6.17 7.12 -7.32
N VAL A 291 -6.79 7.75 -8.30
CA VAL A 291 -7.40 9.07 -8.14
C VAL A 291 -8.89 8.94 -8.33
N GLN A 292 -9.65 9.46 -7.36
CA GLN A 292 -11.10 9.34 -7.28
C GLN A 292 -11.72 10.71 -7.05
N LEU A 293 -12.91 10.94 -7.61
CA LEU A 293 -13.71 12.10 -7.28
C LEU A 293 -14.31 11.93 -5.88
N GLN A 294 -14.09 12.90 -5.00
CA GLN A 294 -14.73 12.91 -3.70
C GLN A 294 -16.18 13.36 -3.88
N ASN A 295 -17.10 12.70 -3.17
CA ASN A 295 -18.56 12.77 -3.32
C ASN A 295 -19.03 14.15 -3.81
N THR A 296 -19.50 14.18 -5.06
CA THR A 296 -19.82 15.40 -5.81
C THR A 296 -20.99 16.13 -5.16
N THR A 297 -20.72 17.07 -4.28
CA THR A 297 -21.62 18.21 -4.19
C THR A 297 -21.32 19.05 -5.41
N ASP A 298 -22.08 18.86 -6.49
CA ASP A 298 -22.07 19.81 -7.61
C ASP A 298 -22.67 21.12 -7.11
N ILE A 299 -21.82 21.91 -6.46
CA ILE A 299 -22.12 23.27 -6.09
C ILE A 299 -21.97 24.07 -7.38
N LYS A 300 -23.02 24.04 -8.22
CA LYS A 300 -23.16 25.02 -9.30
C LYS A 300 -23.45 26.35 -8.62
N ASP A 301 -22.50 27.27 -8.68
CA ASP A 301 -22.78 28.65 -8.30
C ASP A 301 -23.54 29.36 -9.43
N ASN A 302 -24.09 30.53 -9.11
CA ASN A 302 -24.78 31.36 -10.11
C ASN A 302 -23.85 31.96 -11.17
N PHE A 303 -22.53 31.72 -11.06
CA PHE A 303 -21.49 32.33 -11.90
C PHE A 303 -20.90 31.33 -12.91
N GLY A 304 -21.40 30.09 -12.94
CA GLY A 304 -20.90 29.06 -13.85
C GLY A 304 -19.54 28.49 -13.44
N THR A 305 -19.14 28.65 -12.17
CA THR A 305 -17.94 28.06 -11.61
C THR A 305 -18.16 26.58 -11.34
N VAL A 306 -17.18 25.77 -11.72
CA VAL A 306 -17.16 24.33 -11.43
C VAL A 306 -16.07 24.05 -10.40
N ILE A 307 -16.47 23.41 -9.30
CA ILE A 307 -15.59 22.97 -8.22
C ILE A 307 -15.62 21.45 -8.15
N LYS A 308 -14.46 20.80 -8.29
CA LYS A 308 -14.32 19.35 -8.15
C LYS A 308 -13.27 19.02 -7.11
N ASN A 309 -13.66 18.27 -6.07
CA ASN A 309 -12.74 17.77 -5.05
C ASN A 309 -12.25 16.38 -5.45
N ILE A 310 -10.95 16.21 -5.49
CA ILE A 310 -10.29 15.01 -5.99
C ILE A 310 -9.46 14.43 -4.85
N GLU A 311 -9.63 13.13 -4.64
CA GLU A 311 -8.86 12.36 -3.69
C GLU A 311 -7.81 11.54 -4.43
N VAL A 312 -6.55 11.71 -4.04
CA VAL A 312 -5.37 11.03 -4.59
C VAL A 312 -4.86 10.04 -3.54
N THR A 313 -4.78 8.77 -3.91
CA THR A 313 -4.33 7.69 -3.02
C THR A 313 -3.34 6.77 -3.73
N ARG A 314 -2.54 5.99 -2.98
CA ARG A 314 -1.75 4.91 -3.60
C ARG A 314 -2.64 3.83 -4.20
N GLY A 315 -2.20 3.31 -5.34
CA GLY A 315 -2.83 2.19 -6.02
C GLY A 315 -2.93 0.94 -5.12
N PRO A 316 -4.00 0.14 -5.23
CA PRO A 316 -4.14 -1.11 -4.47
C PRO A 316 -2.95 -2.07 -4.65
N VAL A 317 -2.37 -2.14 -5.86
CA VAL A 317 -1.18 -2.96 -6.15
C VAL A 317 0.01 -2.51 -5.31
N VAL A 318 0.28 -1.20 -5.25
CA VAL A 318 1.41 -0.65 -4.49
C VAL A 318 1.26 -0.94 -3.00
N ARG A 319 0.04 -0.77 -2.47
CA ARG A 319 -0.29 -1.11 -1.08
C ARG A 319 -0.05 -2.59 -0.78
N LEU A 320 -0.59 -3.48 -1.61
CA LEU A 320 -0.43 -4.93 -1.43
C LEU A 320 1.04 -5.35 -1.53
N TYR A 321 1.77 -4.80 -2.51
CA TYR A 321 3.19 -5.09 -2.70
C TYR A 321 4.03 -4.67 -1.51
N ALA A 322 3.81 -3.47 -0.96
CA ALA A 322 4.50 -2.99 0.22
C ALA A 322 4.23 -3.87 1.46
N ILE A 323 2.96 -4.22 1.71
CA ILE A 323 2.58 -5.12 2.82
C ILE A 323 3.23 -6.49 2.66
N PHE A 324 3.19 -7.05 1.44
CA PHE A 324 3.77 -8.35 1.13
C PHE A 324 5.28 -8.37 1.40
N ILE A 325 6.01 -7.34 0.97
CA ILE A 325 7.44 -7.22 1.24
C ILE A 325 7.73 -7.19 2.74
N VAL A 326 6.97 -6.40 3.51
CA VAL A 326 7.13 -6.34 4.97
C VAL A 326 6.91 -7.73 5.60
N LEU A 327 5.88 -8.47 5.16
CA LEU A 327 5.65 -9.84 5.62
C LEU A 327 6.82 -10.78 5.30
N VAL A 328 7.36 -10.71 4.08
CA VAL A 328 8.53 -11.53 3.68
C VAL A 328 9.76 -11.19 4.52
N ILE A 329 10.04 -9.89 4.72
CA ILE A 329 11.12 -9.40 5.59
C ILE A 329 10.99 -9.98 7.01
N TRP A 330 9.78 -9.98 7.57
CA TRP A 330 9.49 -10.58 8.87
C TRP A 330 9.74 -12.09 8.89
N LEU A 331 9.24 -12.84 7.90
CA LEU A 331 9.44 -14.29 7.83
C LEU A 331 10.92 -14.68 7.74
N VAL A 332 11.70 -13.97 6.92
CA VAL A 332 13.14 -14.18 6.80
C VAL A 332 13.85 -13.84 8.12
N THR A 333 13.47 -12.74 8.77
CA THR A 333 14.03 -12.33 10.06
C THR A 333 13.74 -13.35 11.15
N LEU A 334 12.50 -13.83 11.26
CA LEU A 334 12.10 -14.85 12.21
C LEU A 334 12.81 -16.19 11.96
N THR A 335 13.08 -16.52 10.70
CA THR A 335 13.88 -17.70 10.35
C THR A 335 15.30 -17.57 10.90
N PHE A 336 15.99 -16.45 10.64
CA PHE A 336 17.33 -16.22 11.17
C PHE A 336 17.38 -16.11 12.69
N MET A 337 16.35 -15.51 13.30
CA MET A 337 16.20 -15.47 14.76
C MET A 337 16.07 -16.89 15.33
N THR A 338 15.24 -17.74 14.71
CA THR A 338 15.08 -19.14 15.12
C THR A 338 16.40 -19.91 14.96
N THR A 339 17.10 -19.74 13.83
CA THR A 339 18.43 -20.31 13.61
C THR A 339 19.44 -19.83 14.66
N CYS A 340 19.39 -18.54 15.02
CA CYS A 340 20.22 -17.96 16.07
C CYS A 340 19.93 -18.63 17.41
N VAL A 341 18.65 -18.81 17.76
CA VAL A 341 18.26 -19.45 19.01
C VAL A 341 18.72 -20.92 19.05
N LEU A 342 18.55 -21.65 17.95
CA LEU A 342 19.02 -23.04 17.79
C LEU A 342 20.53 -23.18 17.93
N ASN A 343 21.30 -22.23 17.38
CA ASN A 343 22.75 -22.23 17.51
C ASN A 343 23.18 -21.83 18.93
N VAL A 344 22.69 -20.69 19.42
CA VAL A 344 23.13 -20.07 20.68
C VAL A 344 22.72 -20.87 21.91
N PHE A 345 21.43 -21.22 22.00
CA PHE A 345 20.90 -21.86 23.20
C PHE A 345 21.05 -23.38 23.14
N PHE A 346 20.67 -23.98 22.01
CA PHE A 346 20.71 -25.43 21.88
C PHE A 346 22.10 -25.96 21.48
N GLY A 347 23.01 -25.09 21.04
CA GLY A 347 24.37 -25.47 20.74
C GLY A 347 24.51 -26.36 19.51
N LYS A 348 23.53 -26.37 18.60
CA LYS A 348 23.61 -27.10 17.33
C LYS A 348 24.67 -26.45 16.44
N GLY A 349 25.57 -27.28 15.91
CA GLY A 349 26.55 -26.89 14.92
C GLY A 349 25.86 -26.38 13.66
N ILE A 350 26.40 -25.30 13.09
CA ILE A 350 25.89 -24.68 11.88
C ILE A 350 27.09 -24.42 10.96
N SER A 351 26.92 -24.70 9.68
CA SER A 351 27.94 -24.40 8.67
C SER A 351 28.34 -22.92 8.72
N SER A 352 29.65 -22.67 8.67
CA SER A 352 30.25 -21.33 8.71
C SER A 352 29.65 -20.36 7.68
N GLY A 353 29.21 -20.87 6.52
CA GLY A 353 28.56 -20.07 5.47
C GLY A 353 27.21 -19.45 5.90
N VAL A 354 26.47 -20.09 6.81
CA VAL A 354 25.15 -19.61 7.27
C VAL A 354 25.28 -18.38 8.17
N LEU A 355 26.44 -18.17 8.81
CA LEU A 355 26.68 -17.07 9.74
C LEU A 355 26.78 -15.72 9.04
N VAL A 356 27.14 -15.72 7.75
CA VAL A 356 27.25 -14.51 6.93
C VAL A 356 25.89 -14.09 6.37
N LEU A 357 24.90 -15.00 6.35
CA LEU A 357 23.60 -14.73 5.74
C LEU A 357 22.84 -13.57 6.40
N PRO A 358 22.78 -13.43 7.75
CA PRO A 358 22.13 -12.27 8.36
C PRO A 358 22.76 -10.94 7.93
N MET A 359 24.09 -10.87 7.80
CA MET A 359 24.78 -9.66 7.31
C MET A 359 24.42 -9.35 5.85
N GLY A 360 24.47 -10.35 4.97
CA GLY A 360 24.05 -10.16 3.57
C GLY A 360 22.59 -9.72 3.47
N THR A 361 21.73 -10.25 4.33
CA THR A 361 20.30 -9.92 4.39
C THR A 361 20.06 -8.47 4.81
N LEU A 362 20.86 -7.90 5.72
CA LEU A 362 20.75 -6.48 6.11
C LEU A 362 20.87 -5.57 4.89
N PHE A 363 21.89 -5.79 4.06
CA PHE A 363 22.08 -5.01 2.84
C PHE A 363 20.97 -5.28 1.82
N ALA A 364 20.59 -6.55 1.65
CA ALA A 364 19.51 -6.93 0.73
C ALA A 364 18.17 -6.24 1.10
N PHE A 365 17.83 -6.11 2.38
CA PHE A 365 16.61 -5.45 2.82
C PHE A 365 16.61 -3.94 2.53
N THR A 366 17.74 -3.26 2.70
CA THR A 366 17.83 -1.83 2.32
C THR A 366 17.65 -1.63 0.82
N GLN A 367 18.17 -2.54 0.00
CA GLN A 367 17.99 -2.49 -1.45
C GLN A 367 16.55 -2.84 -1.86
N LEU A 368 15.96 -3.86 -1.24
CA LEU A 368 14.55 -4.24 -1.45
C LEU A 368 13.61 -3.07 -1.11
N ARG A 369 13.93 -2.31 -0.06
CA ARG A 369 13.21 -1.09 0.30
C ARG A 369 13.27 -0.03 -0.79
N ALA A 370 14.45 0.18 -1.38
CA ALA A 370 14.62 1.14 -2.47
C ALA A 370 13.84 0.77 -3.74
N THR A 371 13.45 -0.51 -3.91
CA THR A 371 12.61 -0.95 -5.03
C THR A 371 11.11 -0.73 -4.83
N LEU A 372 10.68 -0.21 -3.67
CA LEU A 372 9.27 0.07 -3.42
C LEU A 372 8.80 1.26 -4.27
N PRO A 373 7.78 1.09 -5.13
CA PRO A 373 7.38 2.11 -6.09
C PRO A 373 6.82 3.34 -5.38
N GLY A 374 7.48 4.48 -5.56
CA GLY A 374 7.06 5.77 -5.02
C GLY A 374 7.20 5.90 -3.51
N ALA A 375 7.99 5.03 -2.86
CA ALA A 375 8.37 5.22 -1.47
C ALA A 375 9.29 6.46 -1.33
N PRO A 376 9.15 7.26 -0.25
CA PRO A 376 10.03 8.41 -0.03
C PRO A 376 11.50 8.02 0.05
N GLU A 377 12.37 8.89 -0.46
CA GLU A 377 13.81 8.73 -0.28
C GLU A 377 14.18 8.81 1.22
N GLY A 378 15.11 7.95 1.65
CA GLY A 378 15.55 7.86 3.05
C GLY A 378 14.51 7.23 3.99
N PHE A 379 14.89 6.97 5.23
CA PHE A 379 14.01 6.34 6.23
C PHE A 379 13.02 7.34 6.83
N GLY A 380 11.79 6.87 7.10
CA GLY A 380 10.80 7.68 7.81
C GLY A 380 9.35 7.37 7.45
N ALA A 381 9.13 6.39 6.57
CA ALA A 381 7.79 5.91 6.31
C ALA A 381 7.32 4.96 7.42
N VAL A 382 6.00 4.84 7.61
CA VAL A 382 5.38 3.90 8.57
C VAL A 382 5.85 2.46 8.32
N ILE A 383 6.04 2.05 7.07
CA ILE A 383 6.60 0.74 6.72
C ILE A 383 8.03 0.53 7.24
N ASP A 384 8.83 1.60 7.31
CA ASP A 384 10.20 1.51 7.79
C ASP A 384 10.18 1.26 9.31
N PHE A 385 9.30 1.97 10.03
CA PHE A 385 9.14 1.81 11.48
C PHE A 385 8.55 0.47 11.90
N MET A 386 7.56 -0.04 11.16
CA MET A 386 6.86 -1.28 11.51
C MET A 386 7.54 -2.54 10.96
N GLY A 387 8.19 -2.44 9.80
CA GLY A 387 8.79 -3.57 9.10
C GLY A 387 10.30 -3.58 9.21
N LEU A 388 10.97 -2.58 8.63
CA LEU A 388 12.41 -2.64 8.41
C LEU A 388 13.24 -2.44 9.67
N LEU A 389 13.06 -1.33 10.38
CA LEU A 389 13.90 -0.98 11.53
C LEU A 389 13.94 -2.06 12.61
N PRO A 390 12.80 -2.62 13.09
CA PRO A 390 12.85 -3.72 14.04
C PRO A 390 13.52 -4.97 13.46
N CYS A 391 13.29 -5.30 12.18
CA CYS A 391 13.93 -6.45 11.55
C CYS A 391 15.45 -6.28 11.40
N LEU A 392 15.92 -5.10 11.01
CA LEU A 392 17.36 -4.78 10.94
C LEU A 392 18.02 -4.86 12.33
N ALA A 393 17.33 -4.38 13.37
CA ALA A 393 17.81 -4.49 14.75
C ALA A 393 17.92 -5.96 15.21
N ILE A 394 16.91 -6.80 14.90
CA ILE A 394 16.95 -8.23 15.23
C ILE A 394 18.06 -8.94 14.45
N LEU A 395 18.20 -8.66 13.15
CA LEU A 395 19.22 -9.30 12.31
C LEU A 395 20.65 -8.92 12.71
N THR A 396 20.89 -7.65 13.05
CA THR A 396 22.19 -7.20 13.57
C THR A 396 22.52 -7.91 14.88
N PHE A 397 21.57 -7.99 15.81
CA PHE A 397 21.76 -8.74 17.06
C PHE A 397 22.03 -10.23 16.81
N CYS A 398 21.26 -10.88 15.93
CA CYS A 398 21.48 -12.28 15.55
C CYS A 398 22.87 -12.49 14.94
N SER A 399 23.30 -11.58 14.06
CA SER A 399 24.62 -11.65 13.43
C SER A 399 25.75 -11.53 14.45
N VAL A 400 25.66 -10.58 15.38
CA VAL A 400 26.67 -10.40 16.44
C VAL A 400 26.74 -11.62 17.34
N LEU A 401 25.61 -12.17 17.78
CA LEU A 401 25.58 -13.38 18.60
C LEU A 401 26.15 -14.61 17.89
N MET A 402 25.74 -14.83 16.64
CA MET A 402 26.25 -15.93 15.82
C MET A 402 27.76 -15.83 15.60
N THR A 403 28.27 -14.61 15.33
CA THR A 403 29.71 -14.36 15.16
C THR A 403 30.47 -14.55 16.47
N ALA A 404 29.93 -14.08 17.60
CA ALA A 404 30.55 -14.26 18.91
C ALA A 404 30.69 -15.75 19.27
N ILE A 405 29.67 -16.57 18.99
CA ILE A 405 29.76 -18.01 19.20
C ILE A 405 30.78 -18.65 18.29
N PHE A 406 30.83 -18.27 17.02
CA PHE A 406 31.83 -18.76 16.08
C PHE A 406 33.26 -18.45 16.53
N LEU A 407 33.51 -17.26 17.10
CA LEU A 407 34.82 -16.89 17.62
C LEU A 407 35.19 -17.64 18.90
N LEU A 408 34.21 -17.99 19.72
CA LEU A 408 34.41 -18.65 21.01
C LEU A 408 34.34 -20.18 20.92
N ARG A 409 33.87 -20.75 19.81
CA ARG A 409 33.58 -22.18 19.66
C ARG A 409 33.78 -22.63 18.22
N ASP A 410 34.32 -23.85 18.04
CA ASP A 410 34.29 -24.55 16.75
C ASP A 410 32.83 -24.81 16.30
N PRO A 411 32.36 -24.15 15.23
CA PRO A 411 30.96 -24.14 14.82
C PRO A 411 30.54 -25.41 14.07
N GLU A 412 31.50 -26.16 13.55
CA GLU A 412 31.27 -27.34 12.72
C GLU A 412 31.04 -28.61 13.54
N HIS A 413 31.37 -28.57 14.83
CA HIS A 413 31.22 -29.72 15.72
C HIS A 413 30.03 -29.50 16.67
N ASP A 414 29.05 -30.41 16.57
CA ASP A 414 27.99 -30.53 17.56
C ASP A 414 28.60 -30.84 18.92
N ILE A 415 28.42 -29.94 19.89
CA ILE A 415 28.71 -30.26 21.28
C ILE A 415 27.55 -31.11 21.77
N PRO A 416 27.79 -32.30 22.34
CA PRO A 416 26.78 -33.05 23.06
C PRO A 416 26.44 -32.30 24.36
N ARG A 417 25.69 -31.20 24.23
CA ARG A 417 25.26 -30.38 25.35
C ARG A 417 24.15 -31.16 26.05
N TRP A 418 24.35 -31.47 27.33
CA TRP A 418 23.46 -32.20 28.25
C TRP A 418 23.66 -33.72 28.42
N HIS A 419 24.83 -34.29 28.10
CA HIS A 419 25.29 -35.37 28.99
C HIS A 419 25.74 -34.70 30.28
N TRP A 420 24.79 -34.48 31.22
CA TRP A 420 25.14 -34.46 32.63
C TRP A 420 25.89 -35.77 32.86
N THR A 421 27.21 -35.72 32.80
CA THR A 421 28.03 -36.79 33.34
C THR A 421 27.58 -36.86 34.78
N LYS A 422 26.85 -37.93 35.14
CA LYS A 422 26.39 -38.10 36.50
C LYS A 422 27.62 -37.88 37.39
N PRO A 423 27.59 -36.95 38.35
CA PRO A 423 28.72 -36.75 39.25
C PRO A 423 28.92 -38.05 40.03
N GLY A 424 29.82 -38.92 39.56
CA GLY A 424 30.02 -40.26 40.12
C GLY A 424 30.58 -41.32 39.16
N GLU A 425 30.52 -41.16 37.83
CA GLU A 425 30.86 -42.24 36.89
C GLU A 425 32.33 -42.23 36.40
N GLY A 426 33.20 -41.47 37.06
CA GLY A 426 34.62 -41.30 36.70
C GLY A 426 35.59 -41.74 37.80
N ARG A 427 35.43 -42.95 38.37
CA ARG A 427 36.46 -43.55 39.24
C ARG A 427 36.34 -45.08 39.36
N ARG A 428 36.40 -45.81 38.26
CA ARG A 428 36.79 -47.24 38.32
C ARG A 428 38.14 -47.40 37.63
N GLY A 429 39.09 -47.82 38.44
CA GLY A 429 40.52 -47.80 38.16
C GLY A 429 40.91 -48.64 36.96
N THR A 430 41.77 -48.07 36.13
CA THR A 430 42.63 -48.80 35.22
C THR A 430 43.67 -49.51 36.08
N THR A 431 43.42 -50.78 36.38
CA THR A 431 44.41 -51.67 36.99
C THR A 431 45.50 -51.92 35.96
N TYR A 432 46.71 -51.41 36.21
CA TYR A 432 47.90 -51.80 35.45
C TYR A 432 48.27 -53.23 35.84
N THR A 433 48.29 -54.14 34.87
CA THR A 433 48.95 -55.44 35.00
C THR A 433 50.45 -55.25 34.77
N VAL A 434 51.24 -55.68 35.76
CA VAL A 434 52.71 -55.69 35.79
C VAL A 434 53.26 -56.81 34.94
#